data_AF-A0A3M2M4L7-F1
#
_entry.id   AF-A0A3M2M4L7-F1
#
_cell.length_a   1.000
_cell.length_b   1.000
_cell.length_c   1.000
_cell.angle_alpha   90.00
_cell.angle_beta   90.00
_cell.angle_gamma   90.00
#
_symmetry.space_group_name_H-M   'P 1'
#
loop_
_entity.id
_entity.type
_entity.pdbx_description
1 polymer ?
#
loop_
_entity_poly.entity_id
_entity_poly.type
_entity_poly.pdbx_seq_one_letter_code
_entity_poly.pdbx_strand_id
1 'polypeptide(L)'
;MGFDRPQGERITARRLPSNQRRTFLEVLDQVIGERHQGLRSGLVTRQGCPVLFVVNVGHVARRAEIGCDFDVTLGWSFTWAVEGKRIGPVHEVDGVAQTIARALRASAGPRT
;
A
#
# COMPACT_ATOMS: atom_id res chain seq x y z
N MET A 1 16.91 -45.47 4.79
CA MET A 1 15.62 -44.75 4.80
C MET A 1 15.93 -43.31 5.19
N GLY A 2 16.26 -42.46 4.23
CA GLY A 2 16.60 -41.06 4.45
C GLY A 2 15.40 -40.17 4.16
N PHE A 3 14.96 -39.41 5.16
CA PHE A 3 13.97 -38.36 4.99
C PHE A 3 14.68 -37.09 4.55
N ASP A 4 14.84 -36.90 3.24
CA ASP A 4 15.26 -35.62 2.68
C ASP A 4 14.03 -34.81 2.27
N ARG A 5 13.69 -33.84 3.12
CA ARG A 5 12.90 -32.66 2.74
C ARG A 5 13.85 -31.65 2.11
N PRO A 6 13.62 -31.19 0.86
CA PRO A 6 13.99 -29.84 0.48
C PRO A 6 12.79 -28.93 0.79
N GLN A 7 12.91 -28.09 1.82
CA GLN A 7 13.26 -26.66 1.68
C GLN A 7 12.18 -25.86 0.95
N GLY A 8 11.48 -25.04 1.74
CA GLY A 8 10.59 -24.03 1.19
C GLY A 8 11.37 -22.98 0.44
N GLU A 9 11.00 -22.72 -0.80
CA GLU A 9 11.25 -21.45 -1.46
C GLU A 9 10.38 -21.31 -2.70
N ARG A 10 9.16 -20.78 -2.52
CA ARG A 10 8.47 -20.05 -3.58
C ARG A 10 7.97 -18.72 -3.04
N ILE A 11 8.85 -18.00 -2.35
CA ILE A 11 8.81 -16.55 -2.43
C ILE A 11 9.54 -16.23 -3.72
N THR A 12 8.84 -16.33 -4.85
CA THR A 12 9.24 -15.56 -6.02
C THR A 12 9.05 -14.10 -5.64
N ALA A 13 10.02 -13.56 -4.90
CA ALA A 13 10.35 -12.16 -4.90
C ALA A 13 10.81 -11.86 -6.33
N ARG A 14 9.84 -11.85 -7.25
CA ARG A 14 9.97 -11.18 -8.52
C ARG A 14 10.46 -9.81 -8.11
N ARG A 15 11.75 -9.52 -8.34
CA ARG A 15 12.29 -8.17 -8.21
C ARG A 15 11.60 -7.37 -9.29
N LEU A 16 10.35 -7.04 -9.04
CA LEU A 16 9.65 -5.97 -9.71
C LEU A 16 10.55 -4.75 -9.55
N PRO A 17 10.70 -3.93 -10.60
CA PRO A 17 11.58 -2.78 -10.57
C PRO A 17 11.26 -1.97 -9.32
N SER A 18 12.15 -2.06 -8.33
CA SER A 18 11.90 -1.61 -6.96
C SER A 18 11.73 -0.09 -6.91
N ASN A 19 12.34 0.59 -7.88
CA ASN A 19 12.15 2.01 -8.15
C ASN A 19 10.69 2.33 -8.51
N GLN A 20 10.04 1.59 -9.41
CA GLN A 20 8.65 1.86 -9.80
C GLN A 20 7.68 1.70 -8.63
N ARG A 21 7.81 0.62 -7.86
CA ARG A 21 6.99 0.39 -6.65
C ARG A 21 7.09 1.58 -5.70
N ARG A 22 8.32 2.02 -5.40
CA ARG A 22 8.56 3.14 -4.51
C ARG A 22 7.94 4.43 -5.06
N THR A 23 8.18 4.73 -6.34
CA THR A 23 7.62 5.93 -6.99
C THR A 23 6.10 5.96 -6.91
N PHE A 24 5.40 4.85 -7.15
CA PHE A 24 3.93 4.83 -7.02
C PHE A 24 3.47 5.07 -5.58
N LEU A 25 4.17 4.52 -4.59
CA LEU A 25 3.85 4.77 -3.19
C LEU A 25 4.15 6.22 -2.77
N GLU A 26 5.19 6.85 -3.31
CA GLU A 26 5.49 8.28 -3.11
C GLU A 26 4.39 9.18 -3.69
N VAL A 27 3.90 8.85 -4.89
CA VAL A 27 2.76 9.58 -5.49
C VAL A 27 1.50 9.44 -4.63
N LEU A 28 1.22 8.24 -4.11
CA LEU A 28 0.08 8.04 -3.20
C LEU A 28 0.24 8.79 -1.87
N ASP A 29 1.45 8.81 -1.31
CA ASP A 29 1.79 9.59 -0.11
C ASP A 29 1.47 11.07 -0.29
N GLN A 30 1.93 11.64 -1.42
CA GLN A 30 1.66 13.03 -1.78
C GLN A 30 0.16 13.31 -1.89
N VAL A 31 -0.59 12.48 -2.64
CA VAL A 31 -2.04 12.67 -2.81
C VAL A 31 -2.79 12.57 -1.48
N ILE A 32 -2.41 11.65 -0.59
CA ILE A 32 -2.99 11.56 0.76
C ILE A 32 -2.71 12.85 1.54
N GLY A 33 -1.47 13.33 1.52
CA GLY A 33 -1.06 14.55 2.22
C GLY A 33 -1.80 15.80 1.74
N GLU A 34 -2.06 15.91 0.43
CA GLU A 34 -2.74 17.05 -0.19
C GLU A 34 -4.26 17.02 0.01
N ARG A 35 -4.89 15.84 -0.10
CA ARG A 35 -6.36 15.73 -0.24
C ARG A 35 -7.09 15.17 0.97
N HIS A 36 -6.37 14.56 1.91
CA HIS A 36 -6.98 13.89 3.07
C HIS A 36 -6.35 14.33 4.39
N GLN A 37 -6.69 15.54 4.84
CA GLN A 37 -6.16 16.15 6.08
C GLN A 37 -6.35 15.31 7.36
N GLY A 38 -7.34 14.40 7.39
CA GLY A 38 -7.57 13.46 8.48
C GLY A 38 -6.59 12.28 8.51
N LEU A 39 -5.71 12.16 7.52
CA LEU A 39 -4.71 11.12 7.38
C LEU A 39 -3.30 11.69 7.45
N ARG A 40 -2.37 10.86 7.93
CA ARG A 40 -0.94 11.02 7.70
C ARG A 40 -0.40 9.73 7.11
N SER A 41 0.59 9.86 6.25
CA SER A 41 1.25 8.73 5.63
C SER A 41 2.75 8.92 5.61
N GLY A 42 3.46 7.82 5.43
CA GLY A 42 4.90 7.82 5.28
C GLY A 42 5.41 6.48 4.78
N LEU A 43 6.43 6.53 3.93
CA LEU A 43 7.09 5.35 3.40
C LEU A 43 7.96 4.67 4.45
N VAL A 44 7.75 3.38 4.63
CA VAL A 44 8.55 2.53 5.52
C VAL A 44 8.93 1.24 4.81
N THR A 45 10.03 0.61 5.24
CA THR A 45 10.44 -0.69 4.72
C THR A 45 9.96 -1.79 5.66
N ARG A 46 9.20 -2.76 5.14
CA ARG A 46 8.76 -3.96 5.85
C ARG A 46 9.31 -5.19 5.15
N GLN A 47 10.08 -6.00 5.87
CA GLN A 47 10.67 -7.24 5.33
C GLN A 47 11.42 -7.02 4.01
N GLY A 48 12.11 -5.87 3.89
CA GLY A 48 12.85 -5.49 2.67
C GLY A 48 12.02 -4.91 1.53
N CYS A 49 10.69 -4.77 1.69
CA CYS A 49 9.80 -4.17 0.70
C CYS A 49 9.28 -2.79 1.17
N PRO A 50 9.27 -1.76 0.30
CA PRO A 50 8.66 -0.48 0.64
C PRO A 50 7.14 -0.65 0.70
N VAL A 51 6.54 -0.11 1.77
CA VAL A 51 5.10 0.03 1.96
C VAL A 51 4.82 1.46 2.43
N LEU A 52 3.62 1.95 2.14
CA LEU A 52 3.13 3.21 2.66
C LEU A 52 2.33 2.94 3.94
N PHE A 53 2.83 3.41 5.09
CA PHE A 53 2.10 3.34 6.34
C PHE A 53 1.16 4.54 6.44
N VAL A 54 -0.14 4.30 6.58
CA VAL A 54 -1.18 5.33 6.64
C VAL A 54 -1.91 5.24 7.97
N VAL A 55 -2.11 6.38 8.62
CA VAL A 55 -2.76 6.47 9.93
C VAL A 55 -3.80 7.59 9.96
N ASN A 56 -4.93 7.34 10.62
CA ASN A 56 -5.91 8.36 10.93
C ASN A 56 -5.40 9.23 12.10
N VAL A 57 -5.28 10.53 11.88
CA VAL A 57 -4.75 11.49 12.87
C VAL A 57 -5.66 11.57 14.10
N GLY A 58 -6.97 11.50 13.92
CA GLY A 58 -7.94 11.54 15.01
C GLY A 58 -8.08 10.21 15.75
N HIS A 59 -7.56 9.11 15.20
CA HIS A 59 -7.70 7.79 15.81
C HIS A 59 -6.59 6.83 15.35
N VAL A 60 -5.40 6.92 15.96
CA VAL A 60 -4.17 6.21 15.54
C VAL A 60 -4.31 4.69 15.46
N ALA A 61 -5.24 4.09 16.22
CA ALA A 61 -5.57 2.67 16.10
C ALA A 61 -6.13 2.28 14.71
N ARG A 62 -6.67 3.24 13.96
CA ARG A 62 -7.11 3.08 12.56
C ARG A 62 -5.94 3.40 11.64
N ARG A 63 -5.22 2.35 11.26
CA ARG A 63 -4.03 2.41 10.41
C ARG A 63 -4.03 1.27 9.41
N ALA A 64 -3.31 1.45 8.31
CA ALA A 64 -3.09 0.43 7.30
C ALA A 64 -1.69 0.54 6.70
N GLU A 65 -1.19 -0.59 6.21
CA GLU A 65 0.00 -0.63 5.36
C GLU A 65 -0.46 -0.88 3.92
N ILE A 66 0.01 -0.04 3.01
CA ILE A 66 -0.35 -0.08 1.59
C ILE A 66 0.87 -0.54 0.80
N GLY A 67 0.69 -1.61 0.05
CA GLY A 67 1.66 -2.11 -0.90
C GLY A 67 1.37 -1.61 -2.31
N CYS A 68 2.28 -1.92 -3.21
CA CYS A 68 2.06 -1.77 -4.65
C CYS A 68 2.68 -2.98 -5.34
N ASP A 69 1.89 -3.69 -6.13
CA ASP A 69 2.31 -4.93 -6.77
C ASP A 69 1.94 -4.95 -8.25
N PHE A 70 2.67 -5.76 -9.01
CA PHE A 70 2.46 -5.89 -10.44
C PHE A 70 1.88 -7.26 -10.76
N ASP A 71 0.68 -7.24 -11.31
CA ASP A 71 0.05 -8.39 -11.91
C ASP A 71 0.24 -8.37 -13.44
N VAL A 72 0.42 -9.53 -14.06
CA VAL A 72 0.68 -9.61 -15.52
C VAL A 72 -0.54 -9.25 -16.37
N THR A 73 -1.75 -9.39 -15.82
CA THR A 73 -3.01 -9.09 -16.52
C THR A 73 -3.52 -7.68 -16.19
N LEU A 74 -3.34 -7.23 -14.95
CA LEU A 74 -3.90 -5.98 -14.44
C LEU A 74 -2.87 -4.85 -14.34
N GLY A 75 -1.59 -5.16 -14.52
CA GLY A 75 -0.48 -4.22 -14.34
C GLY A 75 -0.27 -3.85 -12.88
N TRP A 76 0.27 -2.65 -12.67
CA TRP A 76 0.57 -2.10 -11.35
C TRP A 76 -0.71 -1.70 -10.60
N SER A 77 -0.86 -2.19 -9.37
CA SER A 77 -1.99 -1.89 -8.49
C SER A 77 -1.54 -1.67 -7.05
N PHE A 78 -2.23 -0.77 -6.36
CA PHE A 78 -2.11 -0.64 -4.90
C PHE A 78 -2.86 -1.78 -4.21
N THR A 79 -2.30 -2.26 -3.10
CA THR A 79 -2.80 -3.40 -2.33
C THR A 79 -2.80 -3.09 -0.84
N TRP A 80 -3.69 -3.74 -0.09
CA TRP A 80 -3.56 -3.82 1.36
C TRP A 80 -2.38 -4.75 1.66
N ALA A 81 -1.28 -4.22 2.19
CA ALA A 81 -0.02 -4.97 2.29
C ALA A 81 -0.14 -6.24 3.13
N VAL A 82 -0.99 -6.22 4.17
CA VAL A 82 -1.22 -7.37 5.06
C VAL A 82 -2.04 -8.46 4.38
N GLU A 83 -3.06 -8.08 3.60
CA GLU A 83 -4.01 -9.02 3.00
C GLU A 83 -3.62 -9.43 1.57
N GLY A 84 -2.74 -8.67 0.93
CA GLY A 84 -2.46 -8.76 -0.51
C GLY A 84 -3.64 -8.34 -1.41
N LYS A 85 -4.76 -7.91 -0.83
CA LYS A 85 -5.99 -7.59 -1.56
C LYS A 85 -5.84 -6.27 -2.31
N ARG A 86 -6.23 -6.27 -3.59
CA ARG A 86 -6.21 -5.09 -4.46
C ARG A 86 -7.14 -3.99 -3.94
N ILE A 87 -6.64 -2.76 -3.98
CA ILE A 87 -7.40 -1.53 -3.73
C ILE A 87 -7.83 -0.91 -5.06
N GLY A 88 -6.88 -0.72 -5.98
CA GLY A 88 -7.11 -0.08 -7.26
C GLY A 88 -5.82 0.05 -8.09
N PRO A 89 -5.93 0.40 -9.38
CA PRO A 89 -4.75 0.56 -10.24
C PRO A 89 -3.96 1.84 -9.90
N VAL A 90 -2.67 1.87 -10.26
CA VAL A 90 -1.79 3.03 -9.94
C VAL A 90 -2.12 4.32 -10.70
N HIS A 91 -2.93 4.26 -11.75
CA HIS A 91 -3.38 5.46 -12.48
C HIS A 91 -4.65 6.10 -11.87
N GLU A 92 -5.29 5.45 -10.89
CA GLU A 92 -6.46 5.96 -10.16
C GLU A 92 -6.11 6.34 -8.72
N VAL A 93 -4.97 7.02 -8.53
CA VAL A 93 -4.41 7.33 -7.19
C VAL A 93 -5.42 8.02 -6.28
N ASP A 94 -6.22 8.94 -6.81
CA ASP A 94 -7.26 9.64 -6.07
C ASP A 94 -8.38 8.72 -5.57
N GLY A 95 -8.86 7.82 -6.44
CA GLY A 95 -9.87 6.83 -6.07
C GLY A 95 -9.35 5.87 -5.00
N VAL A 96 -8.07 5.51 -5.08
CA VAL A 96 -7.37 4.68 -4.10
C VAL A 96 -7.23 5.41 -2.77
N ALA A 97 -6.79 6.67 -2.76
CA ALA A 97 -6.67 7.50 -1.56
C ALA A 97 -8.03 7.66 -0.87
N GLN A 98 -9.09 7.91 -1.64
CA GLN A 98 -10.46 7.99 -1.12
C GLN A 98 -10.94 6.66 -0.51
N THR A 99 -10.57 5.53 -1.11
CA THR A 99 -10.87 4.19 -0.59
C THR A 99 -10.15 3.95 0.73
N ILE A 100 -8.87 4.34 0.83
CA ILE A 100 -8.08 4.28 2.07
C ILE A 100 -8.71 5.14 3.17
N ALA A 101 -9.07 6.38 2.85
CA ALA A 101 -9.72 7.29 3.80
C ALA A 101 -11.04 6.71 4.36
N ARG A 102 -11.87 6.11 3.50
CA ARG A 102 -13.10 5.43 3.94
C ARG A 102 -12.81 4.23 4.84
N ALA A 103 -11.86 3.38 4.46
CA ALA A 103 -11.47 2.21 5.25
C ALA A 103 -10.96 2.61 6.65
N LEU A 104 -10.16 3.68 6.73
CA LEU A 104 -9.65 4.22 7.99
C LEU A 104 -10.64 5.13 8.72
N ARG A 105 -11.86 5.29 8.18
CA ARG A 105 -12.91 6.16 8.71
C ARG A 105 -12.37 7.58 9.01
N ALA A 106 -11.52 8.07 8.13
CA ALA A 106 -11.09 9.46 8.16
C ALA A 106 -12.26 10.30 7.68
N SER A 107 -12.73 11.21 8.54
CA SER A 107 -13.70 12.22 8.14
C SER A 107 -13.09 13.01 6.99
N ALA A 108 -13.87 13.28 5.93
CA ALA A 108 -13.53 14.41 5.08
C ALA A 108 -13.47 15.63 5.99
N GLY A 109 -12.34 16.34 6.01
CA GLY A 109 -12.26 17.61 6.74
C GLY A 109 -13.42 18.52 6.31
N PRO A 110 -13.86 19.45 7.17
CA PRO A 110 -14.94 20.37 6.81
C PRO A 110 -14.60 21.06 5.48
N ARG A 111 -15.52 20.98 4.51
CA ARG A 111 -15.44 21.76 3.27
C ARG A 111 -15.74 23.20 3.66
N THR A 112 -14.70 23.98 3.96
CA THR A 112 -14.78 25.44 4.06
C THR A 112 -14.65 26.05 2.68
#